data_AF-A0A831LYC7-F1
#
_entry.id   AF-A0A831LYC7-F1
#
_cell.length_a   1.000
_cell.length_b   1.000
_cell.length_c   1.000
_cell.angle_alpha   90.00
_cell.angle_beta   90.00
_cell.angle_gamma   90.00
#
_symmetry.space_group_name_H-M   'P 1'
#
loop_
_entity.id
_entity.type
_entity.pdbx_description
1 polymer ?
#
loop_
_entity_poly.entity_id
_entity_poly.type
_entity_poly.pdbx_seq_one_letter_code
_entity_poly.pdbx_strand_id
1 'polypeptide(L)'
;SPLCSPSRAALMTGRYPVRCGSKVLFPYSTGGLKAGETTVADVLRSVGYATAIVGKWHLGHKGEYLPTRHGFDSYFGIPYSNDMSPATSRSPRKSEYPPTPLMRNETVAEQEPDQSTLTGRYTEEATGFIRSSARAKKPFFLYFAHTFPHWPLAASAKFKGKSKRGLFGDAVEELDWSVGEVLRAVKEAGVEGNTLVMFSSDNGPAMPLREEGGTAGQLSGWKSQNWEGGHREPFIARWPGRIKAGQVSHAFGCTMDILPTCAKLAGARLAAERELDGMDLGPALFRGDESREALFFYYGDVTVRAVRKGPWKLWVTDPKAGFAQKPPRTATPLLFHLEHDPSERFNMAEKQPEVVRELTALVDRHVAQVKIGELQE
;
A
#
# COMPACT_ATOMS: atom_id res chain seq x y z
N SER A 1 6.15 0.42 -4.86
CA SER A 1 7.26 -0.47 -4.44
C SER A 1 6.66 -1.83 -4.13
N PRO A 2 7.31 -2.95 -4.47
CA PRO A 2 6.76 -4.29 -4.23
C PRO A 2 7.00 -4.80 -2.80
N LEU A 3 7.02 -3.89 -1.81
CA LEU A 3 7.40 -4.14 -0.41
C LEU A 3 6.54 -3.31 0.55
N CYS A 4 6.26 -3.88 1.73
CA CYS A 4 5.32 -3.33 2.73
C CYS A 4 5.62 -1.88 3.15
N SER A 5 6.70 -1.62 3.91
CA SER A 5 7.00 -0.29 4.47
C SER A 5 7.17 0.78 3.39
N PRO A 6 7.95 0.55 2.30
CA PRO A 6 8.06 1.54 1.23
C PRO A 6 6.71 1.86 0.59
N SER A 7 5.86 0.87 0.30
CA SER A 7 4.54 1.11 -0.31
C SER A 7 3.60 1.90 0.61
N ARG A 8 3.62 1.58 1.92
CA ARG A 8 2.84 2.31 2.93
C ARG A 8 3.33 3.75 3.10
N ALA A 9 4.65 3.98 3.07
CA ALA A 9 5.21 5.32 3.11
C ALA A 9 4.74 6.14 1.90
N ALA A 10 4.74 5.53 0.72
CA ALA A 10 4.29 6.16 -0.51
C ALA A 10 2.79 6.50 -0.46
N LEU A 11 1.96 5.59 0.05
CA LEU A 11 0.53 5.85 0.27
C LEU A 11 0.31 7.03 1.23
N MET A 12 1.03 7.04 2.35
CA MET A 12 0.86 8.06 3.37
C MET A 12 1.32 9.44 2.91
N THR A 13 2.41 9.53 2.15
CA THR A 13 3.10 10.80 1.84
C THR A 13 2.86 11.31 0.42
N GLY A 14 2.24 10.49 -0.46
CA GLY A 14 2.08 10.81 -1.87
C GLY A 14 3.40 10.97 -2.64
N ARG A 15 4.47 10.35 -2.14
CA ARG A 15 5.84 10.47 -2.65
C ARG A 15 6.46 9.11 -2.88
N TYR A 16 7.38 9.01 -3.83
CA TYR A 16 8.14 7.80 -4.03
C TYR A 16 8.92 7.46 -2.74
N PRO A 17 9.06 6.17 -2.38
CA PRO A 17 9.70 5.78 -1.12
C PRO A 17 11.14 6.29 -0.98
N VAL A 18 11.83 6.46 -2.10
CA VAL A 18 13.20 6.99 -2.17
C VAL A 18 13.30 8.43 -1.68
N ARG A 19 12.23 9.23 -1.83
CA ARG A 19 12.17 10.61 -1.33
C ARG A 19 11.96 10.67 0.18
N CYS A 20 11.39 9.62 0.76
CA CYS A 20 11.12 9.49 2.20
C CYS A 20 12.19 8.65 2.92
N GLY A 21 13.23 8.19 2.20
CA GLY A 21 14.28 7.31 2.72
C GLY A 21 13.77 5.92 3.15
N SER A 22 12.58 5.51 2.71
CA SER A 22 11.90 4.35 3.28
C SER A 22 12.48 3.02 2.80
N LYS A 23 12.72 2.13 3.76
CA LYS A 23 13.14 0.73 3.59
C LYS A 23 12.17 -0.17 4.35
N VAL A 24 12.34 -1.49 4.20
CA VAL A 24 11.62 -2.45 5.07
C VAL A 24 12.13 -2.29 6.49
N LEU A 25 11.23 -1.94 7.40
CA LEU A 25 11.53 -1.77 8.82
C LEU A 25 11.30 -3.08 9.58
N PHE A 26 12.11 -3.32 10.60
CA PHE A 26 12.03 -4.51 11.44
C PHE A 26 11.90 -4.11 12.92
N PRO A 27 11.60 -5.06 13.83
CA PRO A 27 11.51 -4.75 15.26
C PRO A 27 12.81 -4.21 15.87
N TYR A 28 13.97 -4.50 15.28
CA TYR A 28 15.25 -3.93 15.71
C TYR A 28 15.52 -2.54 15.12
N SER A 29 14.76 -2.08 14.13
CA SER A 29 14.94 -0.74 13.53
C SER A 29 14.78 0.35 14.59
N THR A 30 15.61 1.37 14.51
CA THR A 30 15.59 2.52 15.42
C THR A 30 14.84 3.70 14.81
N GLY A 31 14.76 3.76 13.48
CA GLY A 31 14.06 4.78 12.73
C GLY A 31 12.64 4.40 12.27
N GLY A 32 12.07 5.32 11.48
CA GLY A 32 10.74 5.21 10.89
C GLY A 32 10.46 6.36 9.93
N LEU A 33 9.20 6.55 9.56
CA LEU A 33 8.76 7.71 8.80
C LEU A 33 9.06 8.97 9.60
N LYS A 34 9.90 9.85 9.05
CA LYS A 34 10.39 11.02 9.79
C LYS A 34 9.24 11.96 10.16
N ALA A 35 9.34 12.60 11.33
CA ALA A 35 8.35 13.60 11.79
C ALA A 35 8.14 14.77 10.81
N GLY A 36 9.15 15.07 9.99
CA GLY A 36 9.01 16.06 8.92
C GLY A 36 8.10 15.62 7.78
N GLU A 37 7.80 14.33 7.60
CA GLU A 37 6.92 13.82 6.54
C GLU A 37 5.45 14.15 6.81
N THR A 38 4.80 14.81 5.84
CA THR A 38 3.37 15.14 5.92
C THR A 38 2.57 13.96 5.39
N THR A 39 1.71 13.40 6.23
CA THR A 39 0.84 12.28 5.83
C THR A 39 -0.54 12.76 5.37
N VAL A 40 -1.28 11.89 4.68
CA VAL A 40 -2.69 12.12 4.35
C VAL A 40 -3.53 12.37 5.61
N ALA A 41 -3.19 11.75 6.74
CA ALA A 41 -3.87 11.98 8.02
C ALA A 41 -3.59 13.39 8.56
N ASP A 42 -2.34 13.88 8.49
CA ASP A 42 -2.01 15.27 8.88
C ASP A 42 -2.81 16.29 8.06
N VAL A 43 -2.85 16.08 6.74
CA VAL A 43 -3.58 16.96 5.81
C VAL A 43 -5.07 17.00 6.14
N LEU A 44 -5.71 15.83 6.30
CA LEU A 44 -7.14 15.75 6.58
C LEU A 44 -7.48 16.27 8.00
N ARG A 45 -6.64 15.98 8.99
CA ARG A 45 -6.79 16.48 10.36
C ARG A 45 -6.74 18.01 10.41
N SER A 46 -5.89 18.64 9.58
CA SER A 46 -5.78 20.10 9.51
C SER A 46 -7.08 20.81 9.06
N VAL A 47 -7.98 20.10 8.38
CA VAL A 47 -9.29 20.59 7.96
C VAL A 47 -10.46 19.94 8.72
N GLY A 48 -10.19 19.40 9.91
CA GLY A 48 -11.22 19.00 10.86
C GLY A 48 -11.68 17.55 10.75
N TYR A 49 -10.99 16.68 10.01
CA TYR A 49 -11.30 15.24 10.02
C TYR A 49 -10.96 14.61 11.36
N ALA A 50 -11.77 13.64 11.79
CA ALA A 50 -11.34 12.62 12.74
C ALA A 50 -10.50 11.58 12.00
N THR A 51 -9.34 11.21 12.53
CA THR A 51 -8.42 10.30 11.85
C THR A 51 -8.15 9.06 12.70
N ALA A 52 -8.31 7.87 12.12
CA ALA A 52 -8.00 6.62 12.80
C ALA A 52 -7.25 5.67 11.87
N ILE A 53 -6.32 4.94 12.45
CA ILE A 53 -5.72 3.75 11.83
C ILE A 53 -6.12 2.51 12.62
N VAL A 54 -6.59 1.50 11.91
CA VAL A 54 -6.87 0.18 12.49
C VAL A 54 -6.12 -0.88 11.70
N GLY A 55 -5.29 -1.66 12.39
CA GLY A 55 -4.44 -2.70 11.82
C GLY A 55 -2.96 -2.31 11.73
N LYS A 56 -2.26 -2.79 10.71
CA LYS A 56 -0.81 -2.72 10.58
C LYS A 56 -0.32 -1.32 10.19
N TRP A 57 0.66 -0.80 10.94
CA TRP A 57 1.34 0.46 10.62
C TRP A 57 2.56 0.30 9.69
N HIS A 58 3.64 -0.29 10.21
CA HIS A 58 4.88 -0.66 9.52
C HIS A 58 5.71 0.50 8.95
N LEU A 59 5.63 1.67 9.58
CA LEU A 59 6.40 2.88 9.26
C LEU A 59 7.23 3.37 10.46
N GLY A 60 7.62 2.45 11.34
CA GLY A 60 8.35 2.71 12.57
C GLY A 60 7.46 2.44 13.78
N HIS A 61 8.04 1.93 14.86
CA HIS A 61 7.28 1.38 15.99
C HIS A 61 7.66 2.02 17.34
N LYS A 62 8.57 2.99 17.32
CA LYS A 62 9.11 3.64 18.51
C LYS A 62 8.64 5.08 18.57
N GLY A 63 8.21 5.53 19.76
CA GLY A 63 8.02 6.94 20.12
C GLY A 63 7.46 7.81 19.00
N GLU A 64 8.31 8.67 18.45
CA GLU A 64 7.97 9.67 17.42
C GLU A 64 7.47 9.07 16.09
N TYR A 65 7.69 7.78 15.83
CA TYR A 65 7.31 7.11 14.58
C TYR A 65 5.94 6.43 14.65
N LEU A 66 5.26 6.49 15.79
CA LEU A 66 3.93 5.90 15.95
C LEU A 66 2.87 6.70 15.17
N PRO A 67 1.76 6.06 14.73
CA PRO A 67 0.75 6.75 13.92
C PRO A 67 0.17 8.02 14.58
N THR A 68 0.07 8.04 15.92
CA THR A 68 -0.41 9.19 16.71
C THR A 68 0.48 10.43 16.60
N ARG A 69 1.69 10.27 16.06
CA ARG A 69 2.66 11.33 15.77
C ARG A 69 2.65 11.76 14.30
N HIS A 70 1.81 11.11 13.48
CA HIS A 70 1.66 11.34 12.04
C HIS A 70 0.18 11.54 11.67
N GLY A 71 -0.49 12.43 12.41
CA GLY A 71 -1.82 12.92 12.07
C GLY A 71 -3.01 12.03 12.43
N PHE A 72 -2.80 10.83 12.99
CA PHE A 72 -3.89 9.97 13.46
C PHE A 72 -4.32 10.31 14.90
N ASP A 73 -5.60 10.58 15.13
CA ASP A 73 -6.16 10.81 16.46
C ASP A 73 -6.22 9.51 17.30
N SER A 74 -6.36 8.35 16.64
CA SER A 74 -6.37 7.05 17.30
C SER A 74 -5.70 5.93 16.49
N TYR A 75 -5.21 4.92 17.22
CA TYR A 75 -4.57 3.74 16.65
C TYR A 75 -4.96 2.46 17.43
N PHE A 76 -5.36 1.42 16.70
CA PHE A 76 -5.46 0.07 17.25
C PHE A 76 -4.91 -0.95 16.26
N GLY A 77 -3.83 -1.65 16.60
CA GLY A 77 -3.22 -2.62 15.70
C GLY A 77 -1.77 -2.96 15.99
N ILE A 78 -1.13 -3.69 15.08
CA ILE A 78 0.26 -4.11 15.21
C ILE A 78 1.21 -3.15 14.48
N PRO A 79 2.36 -2.77 15.07
CA PRO A 79 3.19 -1.70 14.51
C PRO A 79 4.08 -2.17 13.34
N TYR A 80 4.20 -3.47 13.12
CA TYR A 80 4.95 -4.12 12.04
C TYR A 80 4.30 -5.44 11.65
N SER A 81 4.94 -6.24 10.79
CA SER A 81 4.36 -7.49 10.28
C SER A 81 4.21 -8.54 11.39
N ASN A 82 3.12 -9.31 11.37
CA ASN A 82 2.78 -10.33 12.39
C ASN A 82 3.69 -11.58 12.38
N ASP A 83 4.52 -11.73 11.36
CA ASP A 83 5.60 -12.71 11.31
C ASP A 83 6.88 -12.25 12.01
N MET A 84 6.98 -10.98 12.41
CA MET A 84 8.17 -10.43 13.06
C MET A 84 8.13 -10.65 14.58
N SER A 85 7.93 -11.91 14.98
CA SER A 85 7.88 -12.37 16.38
C SER A 85 8.78 -13.58 16.62
N PRO A 86 9.25 -13.81 17.86
CA PRO A 86 9.99 -15.02 18.22
C PRO A 86 9.17 -16.30 18.03
N ALA A 87 7.84 -16.22 18.18
CA ALA A 87 6.93 -17.36 18.08
C ALA A 87 6.58 -17.72 16.62
N THR A 88 6.48 -16.71 15.75
CA THR A 88 5.96 -16.90 14.39
C THR A 88 6.98 -16.75 13.29
N SER A 89 8.13 -16.12 13.54
CA SER A 89 9.10 -15.82 12.49
C SER A 89 9.81 -17.06 11.93
N ARG A 90 9.97 -17.10 10.60
CA ARG A 90 10.88 -18.01 9.88
C ARG A 90 12.30 -17.44 9.71
N SER A 91 12.56 -16.23 10.20
CA SER A 91 13.87 -15.58 10.10
C SER A 91 14.91 -16.28 10.98
N PRO A 92 16.17 -16.42 10.53
CA PRO A 92 17.25 -16.87 11.40
C PRO A 92 17.50 -15.90 12.57
N ARG A 93 17.08 -14.63 12.45
CA ARG A 93 17.16 -13.59 13.49
C ARG A 93 15.92 -13.54 14.40
N LYS A 94 15.06 -14.56 14.40
CA LYS A 94 13.81 -14.54 15.18
C LYS A 94 14.02 -14.34 16.70
N SER A 95 15.16 -14.80 17.23
CA SER A 95 15.53 -14.62 18.63
C SER A 95 15.81 -13.16 19.00
N GLU A 96 16.03 -12.29 18.01
CA GLU A 96 16.21 -10.85 18.20
C GLU A 96 14.90 -10.08 18.13
N TYR A 97 13.79 -10.75 17.78
CA TYR A 97 12.48 -10.11 17.73
C TYR A 97 11.84 -10.10 19.12
N PRO A 98 11.30 -8.96 19.57
CA PRO A 98 10.43 -8.94 20.73
C PRO A 98 9.10 -9.64 20.41
N PRO A 99 8.34 -10.05 21.44
CA PRO A 99 6.95 -10.45 21.29
C PRO A 99 6.16 -9.43 20.43
N THR A 100 5.32 -9.88 19.51
CA THR A 100 4.52 -8.96 18.67
C THR A 100 3.50 -8.21 19.53
N PRO A 101 3.54 -6.87 19.60
CA PRO A 101 2.59 -6.12 20.40
C PRO A 101 1.33 -5.78 19.59
N LEU A 102 0.17 -5.93 20.22
CA LEU A 102 -1.04 -5.24 19.81
C LEU A 102 -1.11 -3.92 20.56
N MET A 103 -1.09 -2.82 19.81
CA MET A 103 -1.07 -1.47 20.35
C MET A 103 -2.47 -0.91 20.47
N ARG A 104 -2.70 -0.13 21.53
CA ARG A 104 -3.75 0.89 21.60
C ARG A 104 -3.07 2.23 21.80
N ASN A 105 -3.16 3.07 20.78
CA ASN A 105 -2.42 4.32 20.68
C ASN A 105 -0.92 4.07 20.92
N GLU A 106 -0.37 4.64 21.99
CA GLU A 106 1.07 4.54 22.32
C GLU A 106 1.39 3.46 23.36
N THR A 107 0.38 2.67 23.74
CA THR A 107 0.53 1.64 24.78
C THR A 107 0.34 0.25 24.20
N VAL A 108 1.08 -0.72 24.74
CA VAL A 108 0.88 -2.14 24.42
C VAL A 108 -0.36 -2.63 25.18
N ALA A 109 -1.41 -3.00 24.47
CA ALA A 109 -2.61 -3.58 25.05
C ALA A 109 -2.45 -5.09 25.30
N GLU A 110 -1.70 -5.79 24.44
CA GLU A 110 -1.51 -7.23 24.49
C GLU A 110 -0.19 -7.61 23.80
N GLN A 111 0.51 -8.61 24.33
CA GLN A 111 1.72 -9.19 23.72
C GLN A 111 1.38 -10.55 23.12
N GLU A 112 1.87 -10.83 21.92
CA GLU A 112 1.53 -12.04 21.14
C GLU A 112 0.03 -12.29 21.08
N PRO A 113 -0.75 -11.34 20.51
CA PRO A 113 -2.19 -11.50 20.45
C PRO A 113 -2.58 -12.76 19.68
N ASP A 114 -3.68 -13.39 20.08
CA ASP A 114 -4.27 -14.47 19.28
C ASP A 114 -4.64 -13.93 17.90
N GLN A 115 -3.82 -14.32 16.91
CA GLN A 115 -3.91 -13.83 15.55
C GLN A 115 -5.27 -14.16 14.91
N SER A 116 -5.93 -15.25 15.32
CA SER A 116 -7.24 -15.64 14.81
C SER A 116 -8.37 -14.67 15.19
N THR A 117 -8.13 -13.79 16.18
CA THR A 117 -9.10 -12.80 16.65
C THR A 117 -8.92 -11.42 16.00
N LEU A 118 -7.78 -11.17 15.34
CA LEU A 118 -7.40 -9.83 14.90
C LEU A 118 -8.38 -9.24 13.89
N THR A 119 -8.81 -10.00 12.87
CA THR A 119 -9.76 -9.51 11.85
C THR A 119 -11.07 -9.05 12.49
N GLY A 120 -11.62 -9.83 13.43
CA GLY A 120 -12.83 -9.48 14.16
C GLY A 120 -12.66 -8.21 15.01
N ARG A 121 -11.59 -8.14 15.82
CA ARG A 121 -11.30 -6.98 16.68
C ARG A 121 -11.07 -5.70 15.86
N TYR A 122 -10.36 -5.81 14.75
CA TYR A 122 -10.16 -4.71 13.80
C TYR A 122 -11.48 -4.26 13.17
N THR A 123 -12.37 -5.19 12.84
CA THR A 123 -13.72 -4.87 12.32
C THR A 123 -14.54 -4.10 13.35
N GLU A 124 -14.51 -4.51 14.61
CA GLU A 124 -15.21 -3.83 15.70
C GLU A 124 -14.73 -2.39 15.89
N GLU A 125 -13.41 -2.17 15.95
CA GLU A 125 -12.80 -0.84 16.09
C GLU A 125 -13.13 0.07 14.90
N ALA A 126 -13.01 -0.46 13.67
CA ALA A 126 -13.35 0.27 12.45
C ALA A 126 -14.83 0.71 12.42
N THR A 127 -15.76 -0.22 12.67
CA THR A 127 -17.19 0.09 12.63
C THR A 127 -17.62 0.99 13.80
N GLY A 128 -17.01 0.83 14.98
CA GLY A 128 -17.18 1.72 16.12
C GLY A 128 -16.77 3.16 15.82
N PHE A 129 -15.60 3.35 15.20
CA PHE A 129 -15.09 4.66 14.79
C PHE A 129 -15.99 5.36 13.75
N ILE A 130 -16.50 4.61 12.77
CA ILE A 130 -17.44 5.14 11.77
C ILE A 130 -18.72 5.63 12.44
N ARG A 131 -19.34 4.80 13.30
CA ARG A 131 -20.59 5.14 13.99
C ARG A 131 -20.41 6.33 14.94
N SER A 132 -19.30 6.41 15.66
CA SER A 132 -19.03 7.53 16.58
C SER A 132 -18.78 8.83 15.83
N SER A 133 -18.00 8.80 14.74
CA SER A 133 -17.73 9.97 13.91
C SER A 133 -19.00 10.51 13.25
N ALA A 134 -19.82 9.61 12.70
CA ALA A 134 -21.12 9.98 12.12
C ALA A 134 -22.06 10.61 13.15
N ARG A 135 -22.15 10.04 14.36
CA ARG A 135 -22.95 10.60 15.46
C ARG A 135 -22.47 12.00 15.87
N ALA A 136 -21.15 12.20 15.91
CA ALA A 136 -20.53 13.49 16.18
C ALA A 136 -20.63 14.48 15.00
N LYS A 137 -21.17 14.05 13.85
CA LYS A 137 -21.24 14.83 12.60
C LYS A 137 -19.89 15.36 12.15
N LYS A 138 -18.82 14.62 12.44
CA LYS A 138 -17.44 14.97 12.07
C LYS A 138 -17.04 14.17 10.81
N PRO A 139 -16.45 14.79 9.77
CA PRO A 139 -15.88 14.03 8.68
C PRO A 139 -14.77 13.11 9.22
N PHE A 140 -14.63 11.92 8.64
CA PHE A 140 -13.68 10.94 9.16
C PHE A 140 -12.79 10.37 8.06
N PHE A 141 -11.57 10.02 8.45
CA PHE A 141 -10.62 9.27 7.66
C PHE A 141 -10.20 8.03 8.44
N LEU A 142 -10.59 6.87 7.91
CA LEU A 142 -10.21 5.58 8.46
C LEU A 142 -9.20 4.92 7.51
N TYR A 143 -7.97 4.75 7.98
CA TYR A 143 -7.00 3.87 7.33
C TYR A 143 -7.11 2.46 7.90
N PHE A 144 -7.82 1.59 7.17
CA PHE A 144 -8.09 0.23 7.60
C PHE A 144 -7.12 -0.76 6.95
N ALA A 145 -6.05 -1.07 7.66
CA ALA A 145 -4.90 -1.79 7.12
C ALA A 145 -4.77 -3.16 7.78
N HIS A 146 -5.62 -4.11 7.40
CA HIS A 146 -5.59 -5.47 7.97
C HIS A 146 -4.21 -6.11 7.98
N THR A 147 -3.98 -6.95 8.99
CA THR A 147 -2.79 -7.80 9.09
C THR A 147 -2.80 -8.89 8.01
N PHE A 148 -3.96 -9.52 7.81
CA PHE A 148 -4.16 -10.57 6.82
C PHE A 148 -4.44 -9.97 5.42
N PRO A 149 -4.07 -10.66 4.33
CA PRO A 149 -3.64 -12.07 4.25
C PRO A 149 -2.11 -12.29 4.36
N HIS A 150 -1.38 -11.41 5.06
CA HIS A 150 0.03 -11.64 5.32
C HIS A 150 0.24 -12.89 6.19
N TRP A 151 1.27 -13.66 5.87
CA TRP A 151 1.70 -14.80 6.67
C TRP A 151 2.32 -14.36 8.01
N PRO A 152 2.22 -15.13 9.10
CA PRO A 152 1.47 -16.38 9.27
C PRO A 152 -0.03 -16.13 9.14
N LEU A 153 -0.72 -17.06 8.49
CA LEU A 153 -2.15 -16.95 8.28
C LEU A 153 -2.90 -17.37 9.56
N ALA A 154 -3.98 -16.66 9.86
CA ALA A 154 -4.97 -17.09 10.83
C ALA A 154 -6.36 -16.66 10.35
N ALA A 155 -7.37 -17.37 10.82
CA ALA A 155 -8.77 -17.04 10.59
C ALA A 155 -9.56 -17.44 11.85
N SER A 156 -10.61 -16.70 12.18
CA SER A 156 -11.46 -17.01 13.31
C SER A 156 -12.21 -18.34 13.13
N ALA A 157 -12.73 -18.89 14.22
CA ALA A 157 -13.50 -20.13 14.18
C ALA A 157 -14.71 -20.11 13.22
N LYS A 158 -15.24 -18.91 12.92
CA LYS A 158 -16.34 -18.73 11.96
C LYS A 158 -15.92 -19.07 10.52
N PHE A 159 -14.68 -18.78 10.15
CA PHE A 159 -14.17 -18.91 8.79
C PHE A 159 -13.16 -20.05 8.61
N LYS A 160 -12.52 -20.50 9.68
CA LYS A 160 -11.52 -21.57 9.63
C LYS A 160 -12.09 -22.86 9.04
N GLY A 161 -11.43 -23.38 8.01
CA GLY A 161 -11.78 -24.61 7.29
C GLY A 161 -13.02 -24.49 6.39
N LYS A 162 -13.40 -23.28 5.96
CA LYS A 162 -14.59 -23.05 5.12
C LYS A 162 -14.24 -22.84 3.66
N SER A 163 -13.11 -22.20 3.39
CA SER A 163 -12.70 -21.90 2.04
C SER A 163 -12.11 -23.11 1.33
N LYS A 164 -12.41 -23.23 0.04
CA LYS A 164 -11.78 -24.23 -0.84
C LYS A 164 -10.28 -23.99 -1.02
N ARG A 165 -9.78 -22.79 -0.68
CA ARG A 165 -8.37 -22.40 -0.80
C ARG A 165 -7.63 -22.49 0.54
N GLY A 166 -8.08 -23.38 1.42
CA GLY A 166 -7.48 -23.62 2.73
C GLY A 166 -7.42 -22.34 3.58
N LEU A 167 -6.45 -22.28 4.49
CA LEU A 167 -6.34 -21.20 5.47
C LEU A 167 -6.10 -19.81 4.83
N PHE A 168 -5.44 -19.75 3.67
CA PHE A 168 -5.32 -18.49 2.93
C PHE A 168 -6.70 -18.00 2.48
N GLY A 169 -7.49 -18.91 1.93
CA GLY A 169 -8.87 -18.63 1.55
C GLY A 169 -9.74 -18.22 2.75
N ASP A 170 -9.61 -18.91 3.89
CA ASP A 170 -10.35 -18.57 5.11
C ASP A 170 -10.05 -17.14 5.56
N ALA A 171 -8.77 -16.74 5.56
CA ALA A 171 -8.35 -15.39 5.92
C ALA A 171 -8.87 -14.33 4.94
N VAL A 172 -8.93 -14.66 3.64
CA VAL A 172 -9.50 -13.78 2.61
C VAL A 172 -11.01 -13.67 2.71
N GLU A 173 -11.74 -14.75 2.99
CA GLU A 173 -13.18 -14.73 3.20
C GLU A 173 -13.56 -13.95 4.47
N GLU A 174 -12.75 -14.03 5.53
CA GLU A 174 -12.94 -13.21 6.73
C GLU A 174 -12.64 -11.73 6.48
N LEU A 175 -11.61 -11.42 5.69
CA LEU A 175 -11.31 -10.05 5.23
C LEU A 175 -12.47 -9.47 4.41
N ASP A 176 -13.04 -10.25 3.47
CA ASP A 176 -14.18 -9.85 2.66
C ASP A 176 -15.42 -9.56 3.53
N TRP A 177 -15.71 -10.44 4.49
CA TRP A 177 -16.76 -10.20 5.48
C TRP A 177 -16.52 -8.91 6.28
N SER A 178 -15.28 -8.67 6.72
CA SER A 178 -14.90 -7.44 7.44
C SER A 178 -15.17 -6.18 6.63
N VAL A 179 -14.83 -6.18 5.33
CA VAL A 179 -15.15 -5.08 4.40
C VAL A 179 -16.67 -4.91 4.30
N GLY A 180 -17.43 -6.01 4.21
CA GLY A 180 -18.89 -5.98 4.24
C GLY A 180 -19.46 -5.30 5.49
N GLU A 181 -18.90 -5.57 6.67
CA GLU A 181 -19.31 -4.92 7.93
C GLU A 181 -19.00 -3.42 7.95
N VAL A 182 -17.85 -3.00 7.39
CA VAL A 182 -17.53 -1.58 7.23
C VAL A 182 -18.55 -0.87 6.34
N LEU A 183 -18.88 -1.47 5.18
CA LEU A 183 -19.88 -0.91 4.26
C LEU A 183 -21.27 -0.86 4.92
N ARG A 184 -21.64 -1.89 5.69
CA ARG A 184 -22.88 -1.93 6.47
C ARG A 184 -22.91 -0.80 7.49
N ALA A 185 -21.84 -0.59 8.26
CA ALA A 185 -21.75 0.47 9.26
C ALA A 185 -21.86 1.87 8.65
N VAL A 186 -21.24 2.11 7.51
CA VAL A 186 -21.37 3.37 6.73
C VAL A 186 -22.83 3.62 6.31
N LYS A 187 -23.51 2.57 5.82
CA LYS A 187 -24.92 2.64 5.43
C LYS A 187 -25.85 2.88 6.61
N GLU A 188 -25.71 2.11 7.69
CA GLU A 188 -26.52 2.22 8.90
C GLU A 188 -26.34 3.57 9.60
N ALA A 189 -25.14 4.16 9.54
CA ALA A 189 -24.87 5.50 10.04
C ALA A 189 -25.46 6.62 9.15
N GLY A 190 -26.02 6.30 7.98
CA GLY A 190 -26.64 7.27 7.07
C GLY A 190 -25.65 8.18 6.34
N VAL A 191 -24.36 7.82 6.30
CA VAL A 191 -23.29 8.64 5.70
C VAL A 191 -22.79 8.10 4.34
N GLU A 192 -23.45 7.08 3.81
CA GLU A 192 -23.07 6.39 2.57
C GLU A 192 -22.92 7.32 1.35
N GLY A 193 -23.85 8.26 1.14
CA GLY A 193 -23.77 9.22 0.03
C GLY A 193 -22.61 10.23 0.14
N ASN A 194 -21.96 10.30 1.30
CA ASN A 194 -20.84 11.19 1.59
C ASN A 194 -19.57 10.44 2.02
N THR A 195 -19.46 9.15 1.70
CA THR A 195 -18.28 8.34 2.04
C THR A 195 -17.67 7.76 0.77
N LEU A 196 -16.41 8.11 0.49
CA LEU A 196 -15.56 7.42 -0.47
C LEU A 196 -14.89 6.23 0.22
N VAL A 197 -15.09 5.03 -0.32
CA VAL A 197 -14.38 3.83 0.10
C VAL A 197 -13.42 3.41 -1.02
N MET A 198 -12.16 3.20 -0.68
CA MET A 198 -11.12 2.69 -1.59
C MET A 198 -10.51 1.42 -1.00
N PHE A 199 -10.42 0.36 -1.80
CA PHE A 199 -9.85 -0.93 -1.41
C PHE A 199 -8.68 -1.26 -2.32
N SER A 200 -7.54 -1.66 -1.74
CA SER A 200 -6.35 -2.11 -2.48
C SER A 200 -5.40 -2.94 -1.61
N SER A 201 -4.25 -3.32 -2.16
CA SER A 201 -3.16 -4.04 -1.48
C SER A 201 -1.88 -3.19 -1.49
N ASP A 202 -0.94 -3.46 -0.57
CA ASP A 202 0.35 -2.74 -0.51
C ASP A 202 1.39 -3.28 -1.51
N ASN A 203 1.30 -4.55 -1.88
CA ASN A 203 2.15 -5.21 -2.87
C ASN A 203 1.52 -6.54 -3.34
N GLY A 204 2.15 -7.13 -4.34
CA GLY A 204 1.75 -8.42 -4.90
C GLY A 204 1.81 -9.59 -3.90
N PRO A 205 1.36 -10.78 -4.32
CA PRO A 205 1.31 -11.97 -3.47
C PRO A 205 2.69 -12.46 -3.05
N ALA A 206 2.79 -13.11 -1.89
CA ALA A 206 3.98 -13.87 -1.50
C ALA A 206 3.97 -15.28 -2.14
N MET A 207 4.02 -15.37 -3.48
CA MET A 207 3.93 -16.63 -4.25
C MET A 207 4.88 -17.75 -3.79
N PRO A 208 6.12 -17.49 -3.31
CA PRO A 208 6.99 -18.55 -2.78
C PRO A 208 6.40 -19.30 -1.58
N LEU A 209 5.39 -18.76 -0.90
CA LEU A 209 4.65 -19.42 0.17
C LEU A 209 3.61 -20.44 -0.34
N ARG A 210 3.46 -20.59 -1.66
CA ARG A 210 2.56 -21.55 -2.31
C ARG A 210 1.12 -21.39 -1.81
N GLU A 211 0.52 -22.43 -1.25
CA GLU A 211 -0.86 -22.44 -0.74
C GLU A 211 -1.09 -21.44 0.40
N GLU A 212 -0.03 -21.05 1.12
CA GLU A 212 -0.08 -19.99 2.15
C GLU A 212 0.05 -18.57 1.55
N GLY A 213 0.12 -18.45 0.22
CA GLY A 213 0.29 -17.20 -0.51
C GLY A 213 -0.87 -16.84 -1.45
N GLY A 214 -0.90 -15.56 -1.83
CA GLY A 214 -1.81 -15.03 -2.85
C GLY A 214 -1.49 -15.51 -4.26
N THR A 215 -2.24 -15.03 -5.26
CA THR A 215 -1.97 -15.27 -6.68
C THR A 215 -1.90 -13.95 -7.44
N ALA A 216 -1.01 -13.86 -8.43
CA ALA A 216 -0.91 -12.72 -9.33
C ALA A 216 -1.77 -12.91 -10.59
N GLY A 217 -2.50 -14.04 -10.67
CA GLY A 217 -3.28 -14.41 -11.84
C GLY A 217 -2.39 -14.58 -13.06
N GLN A 218 -2.68 -13.82 -14.12
CA GLN A 218 -1.93 -13.85 -15.38
C GLN A 218 -0.63 -13.01 -15.35
N LEU A 219 -0.40 -12.24 -14.29
CA LEU A 219 0.73 -11.31 -14.21
C LEU A 219 2.03 -12.06 -13.85
N SER A 220 3.14 -11.55 -14.35
CA SER A 220 4.50 -12.01 -14.08
C SER A 220 4.99 -11.59 -12.70
N GLY A 221 5.74 -12.47 -12.04
CA GLY A 221 6.39 -12.19 -10.75
C GLY A 221 5.42 -11.99 -9.58
N TRP A 222 5.96 -11.51 -8.46
CA TRP A 222 5.28 -11.48 -7.17
C TRP A 222 5.92 -10.47 -6.21
N LYS A 223 5.49 -10.44 -4.94
CA LYS A 223 6.08 -9.61 -3.88
C LYS A 223 7.60 -9.63 -3.96
N SER A 224 8.23 -8.48 -3.70
CA SER A 224 9.68 -8.29 -3.81
C SER A 224 10.25 -8.44 -5.23
N GLN A 225 9.45 -8.18 -6.27
CA GLN A 225 9.91 -8.03 -7.66
C GLN A 225 9.17 -6.89 -8.39
N ASN A 226 9.79 -6.25 -9.39
CA ASN A 226 9.16 -5.17 -10.18
C ASN A 226 8.42 -5.66 -11.44
N TRP A 227 8.27 -6.97 -11.61
CA TRP A 227 7.30 -7.53 -12.56
C TRP A 227 5.88 -7.11 -12.17
N GLU A 228 4.95 -7.10 -13.12
CA GLU A 228 3.58 -6.59 -12.90
C GLU A 228 2.89 -7.21 -11.68
N GLY A 229 3.04 -8.51 -11.47
CA GLY A 229 2.49 -9.23 -10.33
C GLY A 229 3.07 -8.84 -8.98
N GLY A 230 4.13 -8.03 -8.90
CA GLY A 230 4.68 -7.53 -7.64
C GLY A 230 4.12 -6.19 -7.17
N HIS A 231 3.45 -5.44 -8.05
CA HIS A 231 2.99 -4.07 -7.74
C HIS A 231 1.69 -3.62 -8.44
N ARG A 232 1.17 -4.38 -9.40
CA ARG A 232 -0.14 -4.14 -10.00
C ARG A 232 -1.20 -4.80 -9.13
N GLU A 233 -1.87 -3.98 -8.32
CA GLU A 233 -2.80 -4.44 -7.29
C GLU A 233 -4.27 -4.31 -7.71
N PRO A 234 -5.19 -5.08 -7.10
CA PRO A 234 -6.61 -4.78 -7.19
C PRO A 234 -6.87 -3.36 -6.63
N PHE A 235 -7.72 -2.59 -7.30
CA PHE A 235 -8.18 -1.30 -6.80
C PHE A 235 -9.67 -1.15 -7.07
N ILE A 236 -10.46 -0.92 -6.02
CA ILE A 236 -11.91 -0.70 -6.11
C ILE A 236 -12.22 0.61 -5.38
N ALA A 237 -12.92 1.52 -6.04
CA ALA A 237 -13.45 2.73 -5.45
C ALA A 237 -14.97 2.75 -5.48
N ARG A 238 -15.60 3.17 -4.38
CA ARG A 238 -17.06 3.23 -4.23
C ARG A 238 -17.46 4.52 -3.55
N TRP A 239 -18.35 5.28 -4.20
CA TRP A 239 -19.00 6.45 -3.63
C TRP A 239 -20.39 6.62 -4.25
N PRO A 240 -21.45 6.07 -3.63
CA PRO A 240 -22.81 6.14 -4.18
C PRO A 240 -23.26 7.58 -4.44
N GLY A 241 -23.84 7.81 -5.63
CA GLY A 241 -24.27 9.15 -6.08
C GLY A 241 -23.14 10.04 -6.62
N ARG A 242 -21.87 9.60 -6.58
CA ARG A 242 -20.72 10.35 -7.08
C ARG A 242 -19.89 9.55 -8.10
N ILE A 243 -19.64 8.28 -7.83
CA ILE A 243 -19.02 7.34 -8.77
C ILE A 243 -20.10 6.47 -9.38
N LYS A 244 -20.15 6.39 -10.72
CA LYS A 244 -21.09 5.53 -11.44
C LYS A 244 -20.76 4.06 -11.15
N ALA A 245 -21.77 3.26 -10.81
CA ALA A 245 -21.58 1.86 -10.46
C ALA A 245 -21.18 1.00 -11.68
N GLY A 246 -20.45 -0.10 -11.42
CA GLY A 246 -20.12 -1.12 -12.42
C GLY A 246 -19.22 -0.63 -13.56
N GLN A 247 -18.46 0.44 -13.36
CA GLN A 247 -17.52 0.94 -14.36
C GLN A 247 -16.14 0.30 -14.16
N VAL A 248 -15.40 0.21 -15.27
CA VAL A 248 -13.98 -0.15 -15.29
C VAL A 248 -13.23 1.02 -15.92
N SER A 249 -12.11 1.42 -15.30
CA SER A 249 -11.20 2.43 -15.83
C SER A 249 -9.84 1.79 -16.05
N HIS A 250 -9.19 2.16 -17.16
CA HIS A 250 -7.82 1.76 -17.50
C HIS A 250 -6.80 2.88 -17.23
N ALA A 251 -7.26 4.02 -16.69
CA ALA A 251 -6.39 5.12 -16.29
C ALA A 251 -5.38 4.66 -15.22
N PHE A 252 -4.18 5.24 -15.25
CA PHE A 252 -3.13 4.86 -14.32
C PHE A 252 -3.40 5.43 -12.94
N GLY A 253 -3.40 4.53 -11.96
CA GLY A 253 -3.42 4.87 -10.55
C GLY A 253 -2.19 4.32 -9.82
N CYS A 254 -1.79 5.04 -8.79
CA CYS A 254 -0.77 4.64 -7.83
C CYS A 254 -1.27 4.95 -6.42
N THR A 255 -0.82 4.17 -5.42
CA THR A 255 -1.15 4.47 -4.02
C THR A 255 -0.65 5.84 -3.56
N MET A 256 0.36 6.41 -4.22
CA MET A 256 0.82 7.79 -4.00
C MET A 256 -0.27 8.83 -4.29
N ASP A 257 -1.25 8.49 -5.13
CA ASP A 257 -2.30 9.40 -5.52
C ASP A 257 -3.35 9.62 -4.41
N ILE A 258 -3.36 8.77 -3.38
CA ILE A 258 -4.32 8.83 -2.27
C ILE A 258 -4.23 10.17 -1.53
N LEU A 259 -3.04 10.64 -1.17
CA LEU A 259 -2.86 11.92 -0.46
C LEU A 259 -3.42 13.11 -1.26
N PRO A 260 -2.97 13.39 -2.50
CA PRO A 260 -3.46 14.54 -3.25
C PRO A 260 -4.96 14.45 -3.61
N THR A 261 -5.47 13.24 -3.87
CA THR A 261 -6.90 13.02 -4.12
C THR A 261 -7.72 13.36 -2.87
N CYS A 262 -7.35 12.81 -1.71
CA CYS A 262 -8.01 13.10 -0.44
C CYS A 262 -7.94 14.59 -0.07
N ALA A 263 -6.77 15.22 -0.25
CA ALA A 263 -6.59 16.65 0.00
C ALA A 263 -7.56 17.50 -0.84
N LYS A 264 -7.64 17.22 -2.15
CA LYS A 264 -8.53 17.94 -3.05
C LYS A 264 -10.01 17.74 -2.70
N LEU A 265 -10.43 16.51 -2.42
CA LEU A 265 -11.81 16.20 -2.04
C LEU A 265 -12.22 16.85 -0.72
N ALA A 266 -11.28 16.99 0.22
CA ALA A 266 -11.50 17.65 1.50
C ALA A 266 -11.34 19.18 1.45
N GLY A 267 -10.91 19.74 0.32
CA GLY A 267 -10.56 21.17 0.21
C GLY A 267 -9.33 21.56 1.04
N ALA A 268 -8.48 20.60 1.41
CA ALA A 268 -7.27 20.84 2.17
C ALA A 268 -6.15 21.38 1.27
N ARG A 269 -5.36 22.32 1.80
CA ARG A 269 -4.18 22.85 1.11
C ARG A 269 -2.98 21.96 1.37
N LEU A 270 -2.26 21.65 0.31
CA LEU A 270 -0.97 20.96 0.39
C LEU A 270 0.15 22.01 0.48
N ALA A 271 1.15 21.76 1.31
CA ALA A 271 2.29 22.65 1.45
C ALA A 271 3.08 22.70 0.13
N ALA A 272 3.25 23.90 -0.44
CA ALA A 272 3.92 24.09 -1.73
C ALA A 272 5.40 23.68 -1.71
N GLU A 273 6.02 23.64 -0.53
CA GLU A 273 7.44 23.34 -0.34
C GLU A 273 7.81 21.87 -0.63
N ARG A 274 6.81 20.99 -0.77
CA ARG A 274 7.05 19.55 -0.94
C ARG A 274 6.45 19.03 -2.24
N GLU A 275 7.34 18.64 -3.13
CA GLU A 275 7.02 17.96 -4.37
C GLU A 275 6.29 16.64 -4.09
N LEU A 276 5.13 16.44 -4.72
CA LEU A 276 4.41 15.17 -4.68
C LEU A 276 4.63 14.44 -6.00
N ASP A 277 4.74 13.11 -5.92
CA ASP A 277 4.76 12.24 -7.10
C ASP A 277 3.35 11.68 -7.41
N GLY A 278 2.48 11.70 -6.40
CA GLY A 278 1.06 11.42 -6.51
C GLY A 278 0.30 12.52 -7.26
N MET A 279 -0.77 12.13 -7.93
CA MET A 279 -1.67 13.01 -8.69
C MET A 279 -3.09 12.88 -8.17
N ASP A 280 -3.96 13.84 -8.49
CA ASP A 280 -5.38 13.73 -8.19
C ASP A 280 -6.05 12.66 -9.08
N LEU A 281 -6.60 11.60 -8.48
CA LEU A 281 -7.36 10.55 -9.16
C LEU A 281 -8.80 10.95 -9.49
N GLY A 282 -9.27 12.13 -9.10
CA GLY A 282 -10.61 12.61 -9.43
C GLY A 282 -11.02 12.44 -10.89
N PRO A 283 -10.18 12.82 -11.88
CA PRO A 283 -10.44 12.54 -13.30
C PRO A 283 -10.71 11.06 -13.60
N ALA A 284 -9.87 10.16 -13.10
CA ALA A 284 -10.03 8.71 -13.29
C ALA A 284 -11.28 8.16 -12.56
N LEU A 285 -11.53 8.60 -11.33
CA LEU A 285 -12.63 8.12 -10.49
C LEU A 285 -14.01 8.56 -10.99
N PHE A 286 -14.13 9.81 -11.46
CA PHE A 286 -15.42 10.42 -11.78
C PHE A 286 -15.72 10.46 -13.28
N ARG A 287 -14.70 10.41 -14.14
CA ARG A 287 -14.85 10.53 -15.60
C ARG A 287 -14.16 9.41 -16.39
N GLY A 288 -13.25 8.66 -15.78
CA GLY A 288 -12.45 7.62 -16.45
C GLY A 288 -11.26 8.18 -17.23
N ASP A 289 -10.89 9.44 -17.01
CA ASP A 289 -9.81 10.11 -17.73
C ASP A 289 -8.42 9.69 -17.20
N GLU A 290 -7.45 9.58 -18.09
CA GLU A 290 -6.03 9.43 -17.74
C GLU A 290 -5.46 10.77 -17.23
N SER A 291 -4.68 10.71 -16.16
CA SER A 291 -4.06 11.89 -15.55
C SER A 291 -2.54 11.81 -15.49
N ARG A 292 -1.95 10.64 -15.75
CA ARG A 292 -0.54 10.35 -15.54
C ARG A 292 0.14 9.94 -16.84
N GLU A 293 1.26 10.58 -17.12
CA GLU A 293 2.10 10.21 -18.27
C GLU A 293 2.82 8.86 -18.02
N ALA A 294 3.46 8.71 -16.86
CA ALA A 294 4.29 7.55 -16.58
C ALA A 294 4.39 7.18 -15.09
N LEU A 295 4.83 5.94 -14.86
CA LEU A 295 5.16 5.36 -13.55
C LEU A 295 6.58 4.83 -13.54
N PHE A 296 7.33 5.16 -12.49
CA PHE A 296 8.66 4.64 -12.22
C PHE A 296 8.63 3.62 -11.10
N PHE A 297 9.33 2.50 -11.31
CA PHE A 297 9.31 1.36 -10.41
C PHE A 297 10.65 1.23 -9.70
N TYR A 298 10.66 1.55 -8.41
CA TYR A 298 11.82 1.41 -7.53
C TYR A 298 11.85 0.08 -6.81
N TYR A 299 13.03 -0.29 -6.32
CA TYR A 299 13.21 -1.47 -5.50
C TYR A 299 14.29 -1.31 -4.45
N GLY A 300 13.93 -1.31 -3.15
CA GLY A 300 14.82 -1.56 -1.99
C GLY A 300 15.98 -0.56 -1.77
N ASP A 301 16.75 -0.31 -2.82
CA ASP A 301 17.66 0.79 -3.05
C ASP A 301 17.02 1.83 -3.97
N VAL A 302 17.60 3.02 -3.99
CA VAL A 302 17.12 4.21 -4.71
C VAL A 302 17.14 4.08 -6.24
N THR A 303 17.28 2.86 -6.78
CA THR A 303 17.43 2.57 -8.20
C THR A 303 16.06 2.37 -8.86
N VAL A 304 15.83 3.09 -9.96
CA VAL A 304 14.71 2.82 -10.86
C VAL A 304 15.01 1.52 -11.61
N ARG A 305 14.14 0.51 -11.48
CA ARG A 305 14.25 -0.79 -12.15
C ARG A 305 13.51 -0.84 -13.48
N ALA A 306 12.37 -0.17 -13.53
CA ALA A 306 11.54 -0.11 -14.72
C ALA A 306 10.77 1.21 -14.79
N VAL A 307 10.25 1.51 -15.98
CA VAL A 307 9.32 2.62 -16.26
C VAL A 307 8.16 2.10 -17.10
N ARG A 308 6.96 2.64 -16.88
CA ARG A 308 5.79 2.41 -17.73
C ARG A 308 5.21 3.73 -18.21
N LYS A 309 4.94 3.84 -19.51
CA LYS A 309 4.18 4.93 -20.15
C LYS A 309 3.21 4.30 -21.16
N GLY A 310 1.91 4.55 -20.97
CA GLY A 310 0.88 3.86 -21.73
C GLY A 310 1.04 2.32 -21.68
N PRO A 311 0.87 1.61 -22.80
CA PRO A 311 0.95 0.15 -22.79
C PRO A 311 2.39 -0.35 -22.61
N TRP A 312 3.40 0.50 -22.74
CA TRP A 312 4.79 0.09 -22.77
C TRP A 312 5.43 0.12 -21.39
N LYS A 313 6.10 -0.97 -21.02
CA LYS A 313 6.96 -1.06 -19.85
C LYS A 313 8.37 -1.45 -20.25
N LEU A 314 9.33 -0.64 -19.87
CA LEU A 314 10.76 -0.85 -20.09
C LEU A 314 11.44 -1.19 -18.77
N TRP A 315 12.16 -2.31 -18.75
CA TRP A 315 13.16 -2.60 -17.72
C TRP A 315 14.48 -1.94 -18.09
N VAL A 316 15.02 -1.15 -17.17
CA VAL A 316 16.29 -0.41 -17.33
C VAL A 316 17.45 -1.05 -16.57
N THR A 317 17.16 -2.05 -15.73
CA THR A 317 18.16 -2.88 -15.03
C THR A 317 17.87 -4.36 -15.28
N ASP A 318 18.82 -5.26 -14.97
CA ASP A 318 18.56 -6.70 -15.00
C ASP A 318 17.40 -7.06 -14.05
N PRO A 319 16.28 -7.63 -14.53
CA PRO A 319 15.15 -8.01 -13.68
C PRO A 319 15.47 -9.18 -12.72
N LYS A 320 16.58 -9.90 -12.93
CA LYS A 320 17.04 -10.98 -12.04
C LYS A 320 17.84 -10.46 -10.85
N ALA A 321 18.23 -9.18 -10.83
CA ALA A 321 18.98 -8.62 -9.71
C ALA A 321 18.14 -8.65 -8.42
N GLY A 322 18.70 -9.27 -7.38
CA GLY A 322 18.03 -9.52 -6.10
C GLY A 322 18.01 -8.32 -5.15
N PHE A 323 17.48 -8.56 -3.94
CA PHE A 323 17.04 -7.53 -3.00
C PHE A 323 18.12 -6.55 -2.51
N ALA A 324 19.38 -6.99 -2.48
CA ALA A 324 20.51 -6.22 -1.99
C ALA A 324 21.43 -5.68 -3.11
N GLN A 325 21.06 -5.92 -4.37
CA GLN A 325 21.89 -5.53 -5.50
C GLN A 325 21.42 -4.19 -6.04
N LYS A 326 22.35 -3.25 -6.21
CA LYS A 326 22.19 -2.04 -7.03
C LYS A 326 22.70 -2.34 -8.45
N PRO A 327 21.92 -3.06 -9.29
CA PRO A 327 22.41 -3.43 -10.60
C PRO A 327 22.67 -2.16 -11.42
N PRO A 328 23.72 -2.17 -12.26
CA PRO A 328 23.88 -1.15 -13.26
C PRO A 328 22.71 -1.21 -14.26
N ARG A 329 22.61 -0.19 -15.11
CA ARG A 329 21.71 -0.26 -16.26
C ARG A 329 22.06 -1.45 -17.14
N THR A 330 21.04 -2.15 -17.60
CA THR A 330 21.23 -3.28 -18.51
C THR A 330 21.65 -2.79 -19.89
N ALA A 331 22.62 -3.46 -20.51
CA ALA A 331 22.93 -3.27 -21.93
C ALA A 331 21.87 -3.89 -22.85
N THR A 332 21.05 -4.80 -22.30
CA THR A 332 19.99 -5.53 -23.01
C THR A 332 18.64 -5.13 -22.42
N PRO A 333 18.00 -4.04 -22.90
CA PRO A 333 16.71 -3.61 -22.39
C PRO A 333 15.63 -4.67 -22.66
N LEU A 334 14.68 -4.80 -21.73
CA LEU A 334 13.47 -5.60 -21.93
C LEU A 334 12.27 -4.67 -22.02
N LEU A 335 11.57 -4.71 -23.14
CA LEU A 335 10.40 -3.88 -23.40
C LEU A 335 9.18 -4.79 -23.62
N PHE A 336 8.09 -4.50 -22.92
CA PHE A 336 6.85 -5.28 -22.99
C PHE A 336 5.65 -4.38 -23.29
N HIS A 337 4.71 -4.88 -24.12
CA HIS A 337 3.43 -4.23 -24.39
C HIS A 337 2.34 -4.85 -23.51
N LEU A 338 2.02 -4.22 -22.38
CA LEU A 338 1.24 -4.82 -21.29
C LEU A 338 -0.25 -5.04 -21.59
N GLU A 339 -0.78 -4.45 -22.66
CA GLU A 339 -2.15 -4.72 -23.13
C GLU A 339 -2.22 -5.99 -24.00
N HIS A 340 -1.12 -6.37 -24.64
CA HIS A 340 -1.05 -7.59 -25.44
C HIS A 340 -0.41 -8.73 -24.65
N ASP A 341 0.53 -8.39 -23.77
CA ASP A 341 1.31 -9.31 -22.97
C ASP A 341 1.42 -8.78 -21.52
N PRO A 342 0.34 -8.89 -20.72
CA PRO A 342 0.36 -8.53 -19.31
C PRO A 342 1.27 -9.44 -18.47
N SER A 343 1.79 -10.51 -19.06
CA SER A 343 2.65 -11.51 -18.42
C SER A 343 4.14 -11.30 -18.69
N GLU A 344 4.52 -10.23 -19.40
CA GLU A 344 5.91 -9.84 -19.70
C GLU A 344 6.77 -11.00 -20.28
N ARG A 345 6.22 -11.75 -21.23
CA ARG A 345 6.84 -12.92 -21.87
C ARG A 345 7.59 -12.58 -23.16
N PHE A 346 7.11 -11.61 -23.93
CA PHE A 346 7.59 -11.35 -25.28
C PHE A 346 8.34 -10.02 -25.34
N ASN A 347 9.67 -10.08 -25.30
CA ASN A 347 10.51 -8.88 -25.39
C ASN A 347 10.38 -8.23 -26.78
N MET A 348 10.00 -6.96 -26.81
CA MET A 348 9.78 -6.14 -28.00
C MET A 348 10.91 -5.13 -28.24
N ALA A 349 11.96 -5.10 -27.42
CA ALA A 349 12.98 -4.05 -27.45
C ALA A 349 13.66 -3.90 -28.82
N GLU A 350 14.05 -5.01 -29.46
CA GLU A 350 14.67 -5.00 -30.80
C GLU A 350 13.70 -4.51 -31.89
N LYS A 351 12.41 -4.80 -31.73
CA LYS A 351 11.36 -4.43 -32.69
C LYS A 351 10.86 -2.99 -32.50
N GLN A 352 11.12 -2.38 -31.35
CA GLN A 352 10.61 -1.06 -30.95
C GLN A 352 11.72 -0.18 -30.37
N PRO A 353 12.83 0.06 -31.10
CA PRO A 353 13.98 0.80 -30.58
C PRO A 353 13.63 2.26 -30.22
N GLU A 354 12.69 2.88 -30.92
CA GLU A 354 12.22 4.24 -30.63
C GLU A 354 11.57 4.35 -29.24
N VAL A 355 10.72 3.38 -28.89
CA VAL A 355 10.06 3.31 -27.59
C VAL A 355 11.10 3.11 -26.48
N VAL A 356 12.11 2.26 -26.72
CA VAL A 356 13.22 2.08 -25.77
C VAL A 356 13.96 3.39 -25.53
N ARG A 357 14.28 4.15 -26.59
CA ARG A 357 14.96 5.45 -26.47
C ARG A 357 14.12 6.46 -25.71
N GLU A 358 12.82 6.57 -26.03
CA GLU A 358 11.90 7.49 -25.36
C GLU A 358 11.81 7.21 -23.86
N LEU A 359 11.57 5.95 -23.49
CA LEU A 359 11.42 5.54 -22.10
C LEU A 359 12.74 5.65 -21.32
N THR A 360 13.87 5.37 -21.96
CA THR A 360 15.19 5.58 -21.35
C THR A 360 15.41 7.05 -21.03
N ALA A 361 15.15 7.95 -21.98
CA ALA A 361 15.27 9.38 -21.78
C ALA A 361 14.30 9.89 -20.70
N LEU A 362 13.11 9.30 -20.58
CA LEU A 362 12.16 9.61 -19.52
C LEU A 362 12.70 9.21 -18.13
N VAL A 363 13.35 8.05 -18.02
CA VAL A 363 14.04 7.63 -16.79
C VAL A 363 15.19 8.57 -16.46
N ASP A 364 15.98 9.00 -17.45
CA ASP A 364 17.09 9.95 -17.24
C ASP A 364 16.60 11.26 -16.64
N ARG A 365 15.52 11.83 -17.21
CA ARG A 365 14.90 13.06 -16.69
C ARG A 365 14.41 12.89 -15.25
N HIS A 366 13.72 11.79 -14.97
CA HIS A 366 13.21 11.50 -13.63
C HIS A 366 14.33 11.35 -12.60
N VAL A 367 15.36 10.55 -12.92
CA VAL A 367 16.50 10.35 -12.02
C VAL A 367 17.25 11.65 -11.74
N ALA A 368 17.36 12.55 -12.73
CA ALA A 368 18.00 13.86 -12.54
C ALA A 368 17.22 14.81 -11.62
N GLN A 369 15.91 14.61 -11.45
CA GLN A 369 15.03 15.49 -10.66
C GLN A 369 14.76 14.96 -9.24
N VAL A 370 14.85 13.64 -9.03
CA VAL A 370 14.51 13.03 -7.73
C VAL A 370 15.54 13.38 -6.66
N LYS A 371 15.08 14.09 -5.63
CA LYS A 371 15.84 14.30 -4.39
C LYS A 371 15.64 13.12 -3.45
N ILE A 372 16.71 12.37 -3.21
CA ILE A 372 16.72 11.21 -2.30
C ILE A 372 16.64 11.71 -0.85
N GLY A 373 15.70 11.16 -0.07
CA GLY A 373 15.60 11.42 1.35
C GLY A 373 16.61 10.61 2.15
N GLU A 374 17.05 11.12 3.31
CA GLU A 374 17.96 10.36 4.17
C GLU A 374 17.30 9.08 4.67
N LEU A 375 18.03 7.97 4.59
CA LEU A 375 17.53 6.63 4.80
C LEU A 375 17.04 6.41 6.23
N GLN A 376 15.96 5.63 6.38
CA GLN A 376 15.50 5.15 7.67
C GLN A 376 16.45 4.06 8.19
N GLU A 377 16.83 4.15 9.46
CA GLU A 377 17.75 3.23 10.16
C GLU A 377 17.05 2.03 10.79
#